data_AF-A0A1H8F4F8-F1
#
_entry.id   AF-A0A1H8F4F8-F1
#
_cell.length_a   1.000
_cell.length_b   1.000
_cell.length_c   1.000
_cell.angle_alpha   90.00
_cell.angle_beta   90.00
_cell.angle_gamma   90.00
#
_symmetry.space_group_name_H-M   'P 1'
#
loop_
_entity.id
_entity.type
_entity.pdbx_description
1 polymer ?
#
loop_
_entity_poly.entity_id
_entity_poly.type
_entity_poly.pdbx_seq_one_letter_code
_entity_poly.pdbx_strand_id
1 'polypeptide(L)'
;MSKARLKVIRETTDGFRIAEEDLKLRGEGDVLGVRQSGLPGYRIARPEVHGQLIAQARDEALRILKEDPKLKGERGEALRCLLYLYERDEAIPLIGAG
;
A
#
# COMPACT_ATOMS: atom_id res chain seq x y z
N MET A 1 5.91 27.10 -0.85
CA MET A 1 4.51 26.85 -1.30
C MET A 1 4.40 27.28 -2.76
N SER A 2 4.07 26.37 -3.68
CA SER A 2 4.30 26.55 -5.12
C SER A 2 3.19 27.35 -5.83
N LYS A 3 3.60 28.21 -6.78
CA LYS A 3 2.74 29.07 -7.61
C LYS A 3 1.62 28.33 -8.36
N ALA A 4 1.74 27.03 -8.57
CA ALA A 4 0.75 26.21 -9.27
C ALA A 4 -0.59 26.14 -8.53
N ARG A 5 -0.56 26.05 -7.18
CA ARG A 5 -1.77 25.92 -6.36
C ARG A 5 -2.66 27.18 -6.40
N LEU A 6 -2.02 28.35 -6.42
CA LEU A 6 -2.70 29.65 -6.53
C LEU A 6 -3.32 29.86 -7.91
N LYS A 7 -2.80 29.21 -8.95
CA LYS A 7 -3.32 29.31 -10.31
C LYS A 7 -4.64 28.55 -10.47
N VAL A 8 -4.72 27.32 -9.93
CA VAL A 8 -5.93 26.48 -9.96
C VAL A 8 -7.12 27.16 -9.26
N ILE A 9 -6.89 27.77 -8.09
CA ILE A 9 -7.93 28.48 -7.33
C ILE A 9 -8.43 29.74 -8.06
N ARG A 10 -7.58 30.34 -8.92
CA ARG A 10 -7.96 31.52 -9.70
C ARG A 10 -8.76 31.18 -10.96
N GLU A 11 -8.58 29.97 -11.50
CA GLU A 11 -9.19 29.54 -12.77
C GLU A 11 -10.57 28.93 -12.61
N THR A 12 -10.94 28.46 -11.41
CA THR A 12 -12.28 27.94 -11.15
C THR A 12 -12.68 28.10 -9.68
N THR A 13 -13.95 28.37 -9.42
CA THR A 13 -14.56 28.36 -8.08
C THR A 13 -15.27 27.04 -7.77
N ASP A 14 -15.23 26.09 -8.71
CA ASP A 14 -15.79 24.76 -8.53
C ASP A 14 -14.88 23.92 -7.62
N GLY A 15 -15.36 23.67 -6.40
CA GLY A 15 -14.64 22.94 -5.36
C GLY A 15 -14.25 21.51 -5.75
N PHE A 16 -14.99 20.85 -6.65
CA PHE A 16 -14.64 19.51 -7.11
C PHE A 16 -13.41 19.51 -8.01
N ARG A 17 -13.34 20.47 -8.93
CA ARG A 17 -12.22 20.59 -9.86
C ARG A 17 -10.93 21.04 -9.17
N ILE A 18 -11.05 21.89 -8.14
CA ILE A 18 -9.91 22.26 -7.28
C ILE A 18 -9.40 21.03 -6.52
N ALA A 19 -10.28 20.19 -5.99
CA ALA A 19 -9.89 18.97 -5.29
C ALA A 19 -9.19 17.97 -6.23
N GLU A 20 -9.64 17.84 -7.47
CA GLU A 20 -9.02 16.95 -8.46
C GLU A 20 -7.62 17.42 -8.86
N GLU A 21 -7.43 18.72 -9.07
CA GLU A 21 -6.12 19.29 -9.40
C GLU A 21 -5.19 19.32 -8.18
N ASP A 22 -5.71 19.51 -6.95
CA ASP A 22 -4.91 19.36 -5.72
C ASP A 22 -4.42 17.92 -5.54
N LEU A 23 -5.26 16.94 -5.92
CA LEU A 23 -4.91 15.51 -5.91
C LEU A 23 -3.82 15.19 -6.94
N LYS A 24 -3.92 15.73 -8.17
CA LYS A 24 -2.88 15.59 -9.20
C LYS A 24 -1.56 16.27 -8.82
N LEU A 25 -1.62 17.48 -8.24
CA LEU A 25 -0.44 18.24 -7.83
C LEU A 25 0.30 17.62 -6.64
N ARG A 26 -0.39 16.85 -5.78
CA ARG A 26 0.23 16.07 -4.70
C ARG A 26 0.83 14.74 -5.19
N GLY A 27 0.49 14.32 -6.40
CA GLY A 27 0.77 12.98 -6.91
C GLY A 27 -0.14 11.93 -6.28
N GLU A 28 -0.31 10.78 -6.95
CA GLU A 28 -1.18 9.64 -6.61
C GLU A 28 -0.80 8.92 -5.30
N GLY A 29 -0.19 9.62 -4.34
CA GLY A 29 0.37 9.07 -3.12
C GLY A 29 -0.52 9.03 -1.90
N ASP A 30 -1.68 9.67 -1.93
CA ASP A 30 -2.46 9.95 -0.72
C ASP A 30 -3.85 9.30 -0.68
N VAL A 31 -4.33 8.66 -1.75
CA VAL A 31 -5.73 8.16 -1.83
C VAL A 31 -6.03 7.05 -0.81
N LEU A 32 -5.02 6.36 -0.29
CA LEU A 32 -5.20 5.26 0.67
C LEU A 32 -4.72 5.57 2.09
N GLY A 33 -4.26 6.79 2.39
CA GLY A 33 -3.99 7.21 3.78
C GLY A 33 -2.92 6.41 4.54
N VAL A 34 -1.93 5.80 3.87
CA VAL A 34 -0.82 5.10 4.56
C VAL A 34 0.53 5.35 3.88
N ARG A 35 0.90 6.61 3.65
CA ARG A 35 2.31 6.98 3.51
C ARG A 35 2.75 7.77 4.74
N GLN A 36 2.97 7.05 5.84
CA GLN A 36 3.95 7.51 6.82
C GLN A 36 5.29 7.59 6.08
N SER A 37 6.00 8.70 6.21
CA SER A 37 7.27 9.03 5.53
C SER A 37 8.43 8.06 5.81
N GLY A 38 8.17 6.90 6.42
CA GLY A 38 9.14 5.84 6.71
C GLY A 38 8.72 4.43 6.28
N LEU A 39 7.56 4.22 5.64
CA LEU A 39 7.18 2.90 5.13
C LEU A 39 7.71 2.71 3.69
N PRO A 40 8.43 1.60 3.39
CA PRO A 40 8.85 1.32 2.02
C PRO A 40 7.62 1.21 1.13
N GLY A 41 7.58 2.00 0.06
CA GLY A 41 6.57 1.83 -0.98
C GLY A 41 6.61 0.42 -1.58
N TYR A 42 5.57 0.05 -2.31
CA TYR A 42 5.58 -1.19 -3.06
C TYR A 42 6.78 -1.19 -4.03
N ARG A 43 7.65 -2.22 -3.98
CA ARG A 43 8.83 -2.33 -4.85
C ARG A 43 8.45 -2.44 -6.34
N ILE A 44 7.31 -3.06 -6.64
CA ILE A 44 6.89 -3.42 -8.00
C ILE A 44 5.44 -3.00 -8.30
N ALA A 45 4.58 -2.92 -7.28
CA ALA A 45 3.16 -2.63 -7.49
C ALA A 45 2.87 -1.13 -7.58
N ARG A 46 2.05 -0.74 -8.56
CA ARG A 46 1.48 0.60 -8.70
C ARG A 46 0.02 0.55 -8.26
N PRO A 47 -0.39 1.18 -7.15
CA PRO A 47 -1.75 1.09 -6.63
C PRO A 47 -2.84 1.46 -7.66
N GLU A 48 -2.52 2.39 -8.56
CA GLU A 48 -3.43 2.93 -9.57
C GLU A 48 -3.75 1.91 -10.66
N VAL A 49 -2.79 1.00 -10.92
CA VAL A 49 -2.91 -0.06 -11.93
C VAL A 49 -3.29 -1.40 -11.28
N HIS A 50 -2.79 -1.66 -10.06
CA HIS A 50 -2.84 -2.97 -9.42
C HIS A 50 -3.75 -3.02 -8.19
N GLY A 51 -4.60 -2.01 -7.96
CA GLY A 51 -5.44 -1.93 -6.75
C GLY A 51 -6.25 -3.20 -6.46
N GLN A 52 -6.84 -3.82 -7.49
CA GLN A 52 -7.58 -5.08 -7.33
C GLN A 52 -6.68 -6.25 -6.91
N LEU A 53 -5.48 -6.35 -7.46
CA LEU A 53 -4.51 -7.39 -7.11
C LEU A 53 -3.99 -7.21 -5.67
N ILE A 54 -3.80 -5.97 -5.23
CA ILE A 54 -3.39 -5.67 -3.86
C ILE A 54 -4.49 -6.12 -2.88
N ALA A 55 -5.76 -5.85 -3.19
CA ALA A 55 -6.89 -6.30 -2.38
C ALA A 55 -6.96 -7.84 -2.29
N GLN A 56 -6.84 -8.53 -3.43
CA GLN A 56 -6.83 -10.00 -3.47
C GLN A 56 -5.64 -10.60 -2.69
N ALA A 57 -4.44 -10.02 -2.84
CA ALA A 57 -3.26 -10.46 -2.12
C ALA A 57 -3.42 -10.30 -0.60
N ARG A 58 -4.04 -9.21 -0.14
CA ARG A 58 -4.38 -9.01 1.27
C ARG A 58 -5.34 -10.07 1.78
N ASP A 59 -6.41 -10.35 1.04
CA ASP A 59 -7.41 -11.33 1.46
C ASP A 59 -6.82 -12.75 1.50
N GLU A 60 -5.94 -13.08 0.56
CA GLU A 60 -5.16 -14.33 0.56
C GLU A 60 -4.26 -14.42 1.80
N ALA A 61 -3.50 -13.35 2.10
CA ALA A 61 -2.62 -13.31 3.26
C ALA A 61 -3.41 -13.52 4.57
N LEU A 62 -4.57 -12.87 4.71
CA LEU A 62 -5.44 -13.07 5.87
C LEU A 62 -5.95 -14.50 5.99
N ARG A 63 -6.32 -15.12 4.86
CA ARG A 63 -6.75 -16.53 4.86
C ARG A 63 -5.63 -17.47 5.28
N ILE A 64 -4.43 -17.27 4.72
CA ILE A 64 -3.23 -18.03 5.09
C ILE A 64 -2.96 -17.91 6.59
N LEU A 65 -2.99 -16.71 7.15
CA LEU A 65 -2.75 -16.52 8.59
C LEU A 65 -3.82 -17.17 9.46
N LYS A 66 -5.07 -17.24 8.98
CA LYS A 66 -6.16 -17.91 9.69
C LYS A 66 -6.00 -19.43 9.67
N GLU A 67 -5.59 -19.99 8.54
CA GLU A 67 -5.48 -21.45 8.34
C GLU A 67 -4.15 -22.01 8.88
N ASP A 68 -3.07 -21.26 8.71
CA ASP A 68 -1.71 -21.62 9.11
C ASP A 68 -0.97 -20.41 9.72
N PRO A 69 -1.35 -20.01 10.96
CA PRO A 69 -0.74 -18.89 11.66
C PRO A 69 0.74 -19.12 12.00
N LYS A 70 1.26 -20.34 11.81
CA LYS A 70 2.67 -20.65 12.05
C LYS A 70 3.44 -20.88 10.77
N LEU A 71 2.85 -20.67 9.59
CA LEU A 71 3.46 -20.87 8.28
C LEU A 71 4.30 -22.17 8.24
N LYS A 72 3.65 -23.31 8.47
CA LYS A 72 4.24 -24.65 8.52
C LYS A 72 3.96 -25.44 7.23
N GLY A 73 4.77 -26.49 7.02
CA GLY A 73 4.65 -27.32 5.83
C GLY A 73 5.20 -26.63 4.57
N GLU A 74 5.11 -27.32 3.43
CA GLU A 74 5.79 -26.91 2.20
C GLU A 74 5.41 -25.48 1.75
N ARG A 75 4.12 -25.15 1.75
CA ARG A 75 3.62 -23.80 1.40
C ARG A 75 4.06 -22.74 2.42
N GLY A 76 4.05 -23.08 3.70
CA GLY A 76 4.47 -22.18 4.78
C GLY A 76 5.96 -21.82 4.70
N GLU A 77 6.81 -22.82 4.44
CA GLU A 77 8.25 -22.61 4.26
C GLU A 77 8.55 -21.75 3.02
N ALA A 78 7.84 -21.98 1.89
CA ALA A 78 7.97 -21.12 0.72
C ALA A 78 7.62 -19.65 1.02
N LEU A 79 6.58 -19.41 1.82
CA LEU A 79 6.20 -18.06 2.26
C LEU A 79 7.25 -17.44 3.20
N ARG A 80 7.86 -18.22 4.10
CA ARG A 80 8.97 -17.76 4.94
C ARG A 80 10.17 -17.35 4.10
N CYS A 81 10.52 -18.12 3.06
CA CYS A 81 11.56 -17.74 2.11
C CYS A 81 11.25 -16.41 1.42
N LEU A 82 10.01 -16.20 0.98
CA LEU A 82 9.60 -14.92 0.40
C LEU A 82 9.71 -13.78 1.40
N LEU A 83 9.24 -13.95 2.64
CA LEU A 83 9.37 -12.93 3.69
C LEU A 83 10.85 -12.55 3.91
N TYR A 84 11.75 -13.53 3.96
CA TYR A 84 13.19 -13.28 4.06
C TYR A 84 13.74 -12.51 2.85
N LEU A 85 13.45 -12.94 1.63
CA LEU A 85 13.94 -12.31 0.39
C LEU A 85 13.46 -10.86 0.23
N TYR A 86 12.29 -10.53 0.77
CA TYR A 86 11.73 -9.19 0.75
C TYR A 86 12.04 -8.35 2.00
N GLU A 87 12.94 -8.82 2.87
CA GLU A 87 13.35 -8.15 4.13
C GLU A 87 12.15 -7.88 5.05
N ARG A 88 11.26 -8.87 5.18
CA ARG A 88 10.05 -8.86 6.01
C ARG A 88 10.04 -10.01 7.03
N ASP A 89 11.18 -10.61 7.30
CA ASP A 89 11.37 -11.67 8.29
C ASP A 89 11.05 -11.22 9.72
N GLU A 90 11.16 -9.92 10.03
CA GLU A 90 10.69 -9.33 11.29
C GLU A 90 9.19 -9.56 11.55
N ALA A 91 8.39 -9.85 10.53
CA ALA A 91 6.97 -10.17 10.69
C ALA A 91 6.74 -11.62 11.20
N ILE A 92 7.72 -12.52 11.04
CA ILE A 92 7.59 -13.94 11.38
C ILE A 92 7.30 -14.16 12.88
N PRO A 93 7.99 -13.50 13.83
CA PRO A 93 7.67 -13.62 15.25
C PRO A 93 6.27 -13.10 15.62
N LEU A 94 5.75 -12.10 14.87
CA LEU A 94 4.46 -11.48 15.13
C LEU A 94 3.28 -12.32 14.61
N ILE A 95 3.51 -13.11 13.56
CA ILE A 95 2.49 -13.96 12.90
C ILE A 95 1.94 -15.05 13.84
N GLY A 96 2.70 -15.49 14.85
CA GLY A 96 2.28 -16.50 15.83
C GLY A 96 1.94 -15.98 17.24
N ALA A 97 1.93 -14.66 17.45
CA ALA A 97 1.69 -14.04 18.76
C ALA A 97 0.21 -13.70 19.05
N GLY A 98 -0.69 -14.04 18.12
CA GLY A 98 -2.14 -13.87 18.23
C GLY A 98 -2.88 -15.18 18.49
#